data_AF-A0A973HDL5-F1
#
_entry.id   AF-A0A973HDL5-F1
#
_cell.length_a   1.000
_cell.length_b   1.000
_cell.length_c   1.000
_cell.angle_alpha   90.00
_cell.angle_beta   90.00
_cell.angle_gamma   90.00
#
_symmetry.space_group_name_H-M   'P 1'
#
loop_
_entity.id
_entity.type
_entity.pdbx_description
1 polymer ?
#
loop_
_entity_poly.entity_id
_entity_poly.type
_entity_poly.pdbx_seq_one_letter_code
_entity_poly.pdbx_strand_id
1 'polypeptide(L)' 'MEHQLKLLIKSVPELIETAEACLSAGLPNFYIAGGAITQLIWNSLLGVEPLEKVKDFDIVYFD' A
#
# COMPACT_ATOMS: atom_id res chain seq x y z
N MET A 1 -7.54 -11.66 -10.12
CA MET A 1 -6.96 -10.31 -10.01
C MET A 1 -7.09 -9.76 -8.58
N GLU A 2 -8.29 -9.57 -8.02
CA GLU A 2 -8.46 -9.05 -6.64
C GLU A 2 -7.72 -9.88 -5.57
N HIS A 3 -7.81 -11.21 -5.64
CA HIS A 3 -7.11 -12.09 -4.69
C HIS A 3 -5.57 -11.92 -4.72
N GLN A 4 -4.99 -11.78 -5.92
CA GLN A 4 -3.54 -11.58 -6.08
C GLN A 4 -3.11 -10.21 -5.54
N LEU A 5 -3.90 -9.17 -5.78
CA LEU A 5 -3.62 -7.85 -5.23
C LEU A 5 -3.64 -7.86 -3.69
N LYS A 6 -4.62 -8.55 -3.09
CA LYS A 6 -4.67 -8.72 -1.63
C LYS A 6 -3.45 -9.45 -1.09
N LEU A 7 -2.95 -10.48 -1.80
CA LEU A 7 -1.73 -11.18 -1.41
C LEU A 7 -0.49 -10.29 -1.53
N LEU A 8 -0.37 -9.51 -2.61
CA LEU A 8 0.73 -8.57 -2.81
C LEU A 8 0.77 -7.51 -1.70
N ILE A 9 -0.37 -6.89 -1.40
CA ILE A 9 -0.45 -5.89 -0.32
C ILE A 9 -0.05 -6.53 1.02
N LYS A 10 -0.55 -7.73 1.34
CA LYS A 10 -0.22 -8.44 2.58
C LYS A 10 1.23 -8.92 2.65
N SER A 11 1.92 -9.04 1.52
CA SER A 11 3.34 -9.43 1.48
C SER A 11 4.30 -8.26 1.75
N VAL A 12 3.78 -7.03 1.86
CA VAL A 12 4.57 -5.82 2.12
C VAL A 12 4.23 -5.30 3.53
N PRO A 13 5.06 -5.60 4.55
CA PRO A 13 4.80 -5.21 5.94
C PRO A 13 4.57 -3.71 6.11
N GLU A 14 5.31 -2.88 5.37
CA GLU A 14 5.24 -1.41 5.47
C GLU A 14 3.84 -0.88 5.11
N LEU A 15 3.13 -1.51 4.17
CA LEU A 15 1.75 -1.14 3.83
C LEU A 15 0.77 -1.50 4.96
N ILE A 16 1.01 -2.62 5.63
CA ILE A 16 0.19 -3.05 6.78
C ILE A 16 0.44 -2.14 7.98
N GLU A 17 1.70 -1.89 8.32
CA GLU A 17 2.10 -1.00 9.40
C GLU A 17 1.56 0.42 9.17
N THR A 18 1.54 0.89 7.93
CA THR A 18 0.96 2.19 7.58
C THR A 18 -0.55 2.23 7.80
N ALA A 19 -1.26 1.16 7.46
CA ALA A 19 -2.69 1.06 7.72
C ALA A 19 -2.98 1.04 9.23
N GLU A 20 -2.18 0.30 10.01
CA GLU A 20 -2.26 0.25 11.46
C GLU A 20 -1.95 1.61 12.11
N ALA A 21 -0.99 2.35 11.55
CA ALA A 21 -0.68 3.71 11.99
C ALA A 21 -1.86 4.68 11.73
N CYS A 22 -2.51 4.58 10.56
CA CYS A 22 -3.70 5.38 10.26
C CYS A 22 -4.87 5.05 11.20
N LEU A 23 -5.09 3.77 11.50
CA LEU A 23 -6.07 3.34 12.50
C LEU A 23 -5.76 3.90 13.89
N SER A 24 -4.49 3.82 14.31
CA SER A 24 -4.03 4.31 15.62
C SER A 24 -4.13 5.84 15.74
N ALA A 25 -3.95 6.55 14.63
CA ALA A 25 -4.13 7.99 14.54
C ALA A 25 -5.61 8.42 14.44
N GLY A 26 -6.55 7.47 14.35
CA GLY A 26 -7.99 7.76 14.31
C GLY A 26 -8.46 8.36 12.98
N LEU A 27 -7.76 8.11 11.87
CA LEU A 27 -8.21 8.60 10.56
C LEU A 27 -9.49 7.85 10.12
N PRO A 28 -10.61 8.55 9.85
CA PRO A 28 -11.82 7.91 9.36
C PRO A 28 -11.70 7.58 7.86
N ASN A 29 -12.34 6.48 7.45
CA ASN A 29 -12.53 6.10 6.04
C ASN A 29 -11.30 6.27 5.13
N PHE A 30 -10.10 5.96 5.64
CA PHE A 30 -8.86 6.19 4.90
C PHE A 30 -8.57 5.09 3.86
N TYR A 31 -7.77 5.45 2.87
CA TYR A 31 -7.14 4.56 1.90
C TYR A 31 -5.64 4.84 1.85
N ILE A 32 -4.85 3.77 1.72
CA ILE A 32 -3.49 3.88 1.17
C ILE A 32 -3.63 3.81 -0.34
N ALA A 33 -3.18 4.84 -1.03
CA ALA A 33 -3.43 5.03 -2.45
C ALA A 33 -2.17 5.47 -3.19
N GLY A 34 -2.36 5.94 -4.42
CA GLY A 34 -1.31 6.60 -5.19
C GLY A 34 -0.17 5.69 -5.63
N GLY A 35 1.02 6.28 -5.71
CA GLY A 35 2.18 5.70 -6.40
C GLY A 35 2.60 4.36 -5.82
N ALA A 36 2.49 4.20 -4.50
CA ALA A 36 2.89 2.99 -3.78
C ALA A 36 2.13 1.74 -4.25
N ILE A 37 0.81 1.86 -4.47
CA ILE A 37 -0.03 0.72 -4.90
C ILE A 37 0.26 0.38 -6.36
N THR A 38 0.39 1.37 -7.24
CA THR A 38 0.70 1.13 -8.65
C THR A 38 2.10 0.55 -8.84
N GLN A 39 3.08 1.08 -8.11
CA GLN A 39 4.47 0.65 -8.21
C GLN A 39 4.66 -0.75 -7.63
N LEU A 40 3.95 -1.11 -6.55
CA LEU A 40 3.90 -2.48 -6.04
C LEU A 40 3.46 -3.48 -7.13
N ILE A 41 2.38 -3.14 -7.87
CA ILE A 41 1.87 -4.01 -8.93
C ILE A 41 2.90 -4.11 -10.06
N TRP A 42 3.47 -2.99 -10.50
CA TRP A 42 4.49 -2.99 -11.56
C TRP A 42 5.73 -3.77 -11.17
N ASN A 43 6.25 -3.56 -9.97
CA ASN A 43 7.43 -4.26 -9.47
C ASN A 43 7.18 -5.77 -9.38
N SER A 44 5.99 -6.18 -8.94
CA SER A 44 5.58 -7.59 -8.95
C SER A 44 5.58 -8.18 -10.36
N LEU A 45 5.07 -7.45 -11.37
CA LEU A 45 5.05 -7.91 -12.76
C LEU A 45 6.45 -7.96 -13.38
N LEU A 46 7.36 -7.07 -12.93
CA LEU A 46 8.75 -7.00 -13.39
C LEU A 46 9.68 -7.96 -12.64
N GLY A 47 9.22 -8.59 -11.56
CA GLY A 47 10.01 -9.51 -10.75
C GLY A 47 11.11 -8.83 -9.94
N VAL A 48 10.88 -7.58 -9.53
CA VAL A 48 11.81 -6.80 -8.69
C VAL A 48 11.21 -6.55 -7.30
N GLU A 49 11.98 -5.92 -6.41
CA GLU A 49 11.57 -5.70 -5.01
C GLU A 49 10.26 -4.89 -4.93
N PRO A 50 9.30 -5.28 -4.06
CA PRO A 50 7.96 -4.68 -4.02
C PRO A 50 7.95 -3.15 -3.91
N LEU A 51 8.84 -2.59 -3.10
CA LEU A 51 8.95 -1.16 -2.83
C LEU A 51 10.09 -0.47 -3.60
N GLU A 52 10.66 -1.12 -4.63
CA GLU A 52 11.67 -0.46 -5.45
C GLU A 52 11.12 0.85 -6.04
N LYS A 53 11.85 1.96 -5.78
CA LYS A 53 11.52 3.34 -6.17
C LYS A 53 10.26 3.92 -5.52
N VAL A 54 9.66 3.27 -4.53
CA VAL A 54 8.65 3.88 -3.67
C VAL A 54 9.36 4.68 -2.58
N LYS A 55 8.98 5.95 -2.41
CA LYS A 55 9.63 6.87 -1.46
C LYS A 55 8.72 7.30 -0.32
N ASP A 56 7.42 7.20 -0.55
CA ASP A 56 6.35 7.71 0.29
C ASP A 56 5.07 6.91 0.04
N PHE A 57 4.15 6.99 0.99
CA PHE A 57 2.81 6.41 0.89
C PHE A 57 1.77 7.53 0.97
N ASP A 58 0.90 7.57 -0.04
CA ASP A 58 -0.21 8.51 -0.08
C ASP A 58 -1.37 7.98 0.77
N ILE A 59 -1.78 8.77 1.78
CA ILE A 59 -2.97 8.50 2.59
C ILE A 59 -4.07 9.48 2.18
N VAL A 60 -5.19 8.93 1.71
CA VAL A 60 -6.39 9.70 1.38
C VAL A 60 -7.45 9.36 2.40
N TYR A 61 -8.07 10.35 3.04
CA TYR A 61 -9.13 10.14 4.03
C TYR A 61 -10.28 11.13 3.81
N PHE A 62 -11.45 10.81 4.34
CA PHE A 62 -12.64 11.64 4.23
C PHE A 62 -13.62 11.41 5.39
N ASP A 63 -14.43 12.43 5.66
CA ASP A 63 -15.45 12.50 6.70
C ASP A 63 -16.88 12.59 6.13
#